data_AF-A0A2E5EFH0-F1
#
_entry.id   AF-A0A2E5EFH0-F1
#
_cell.length_a   1.000
_cell.length_b   1.000
_cell.length_c   1.000
_cell.angle_alpha   90.00
_cell.angle_beta   90.00
_cell.angle_gamma   90.00
#
_symmetry.space_group_name_H-M   'P 1'
#
loop_
_entity.id
_entity.type
_entity.pdbx_description
1 polymer ?
#
loop_
_entity_poly.entity_id
_entity_poly.type
_entity_poly.pdbx_seq_one_letter_code
_entity_poly.pdbx_strand_id
1 'polypeptide(L)'
;MFLKRLCLLPLLCLSCLVQADDWVYLDNGIVRLGVHTNSGACIGFFGESRSGRNLLNHWDEGRFVQQSWYGNRDGSLWNKKPWKWNPVQGGSWKGAKSRLLQFHATDTNLFARVIPRHWAAGTLLTNVIMESSIKLDQAVAEIAFRMKYSGQTRHDHTQQEFPAVFVDAALKRLVYYRGDRPWSNGPVHKRIPGWPNQSDQPTEPWAAYVNDNNWGIGLMSPGSTHMTFYRFGGPSGSGGSGCSYFAPIQWHAITPGFDLTYRVYLTIGTVEEIRERFRTRRNLPLPE
;
A
#
# COMPACT_ATOMS: atom_id res chain seq x y z
N MET A 1 60.66 48.33 5.09
CA MET A 1 59.93 47.87 3.89
C MET A 1 59.36 46.48 4.20
N PHE A 2 58.22 46.43 4.90
CA PHE A 2 57.53 45.20 5.29
C PHE A 2 56.05 45.46 5.06
N LEU A 3 55.44 44.81 4.07
CA LEU A 3 54.01 44.94 3.84
C LEU A 3 53.35 43.58 3.54
N LYS A 4 52.58 43.15 4.54
CA LYS A 4 51.28 42.47 4.52
C LYS A 4 51.14 41.21 3.63
N ARG A 5 51.18 40.06 4.30
CA ARG A 5 50.54 38.82 3.81
C ARG A 5 49.02 38.99 3.84
N LEU A 6 48.40 38.82 2.68
CA LEU A 6 46.96 38.74 2.50
C LEU A 6 46.51 37.31 2.86
N CYS A 7 45.80 37.15 3.98
CA CYS A 7 45.08 35.90 4.27
C CYS A 7 43.68 36.00 3.66
N LEU A 8 43.43 35.29 2.55
CA LEU A 8 42.06 34.97 2.14
C LEU A 8 41.56 33.81 3.00
N LEU A 9 40.56 34.05 3.84
CA LEU A 9 39.71 32.98 4.36
C LEU A 9 38.67 32.60 3.29
N PRO A 10 38.50 31.31 2.95
CA PRO A 10 37.35 30.89 2.19
C PRO A 10 36.12 30.88 3.09
N LEU A 11 35.13 31.69 2.74
CA LEU A 11 33.79 31.63 3.33
C LEU A 11 33.11 30.36 2.81
N LEU A 12 33.20 29.25 3.55
CA LEU A 12 32.40 28.06 3.29
C LEU A 12 30.95 28.33 3.70
N CYS A 13 30.14 28.81 2.75
CA CYS A 13 28.69 28.69 2.85
C CYS A 13 28.32 27.21 2.76
N LEU A 14 28.23 26.54 3.91
CA LEU A 14 27.50 25.28 4.03
C LEU A 14 26.03 25.59 3.76
N SER A 15 25.60 25.44 2.51
CA SER A 15 24.19 25.25 2.20
C SER A 15 23.82 23.88 2.77
N CYS A 16 23.25 23.89 3.97
CA CYS A 16 22.57 22.73 4.51
C CYS A 16 21.36 22.50 3.61
N LEU A 17 21.51 21.68 2.58
CA LEU A 17 20.38 21.06 1.90
C LEU A 17 19.69 20.21 2.96
N VAL A 18 18.70 20.78 3.64
CA VAL A 18 17.67 19.98 4.32
C VAL A 18 17.01 19.21 3.18
N GLN A 19 17.44 17.97 3.00
CA GLN A 19 16.76 17.02 2.15
C GLN A 19 15.35 16.93 2.74
N ALA A 20 14.37 17.48 2.04
CA ALA A 20 12.98 17.35 2.43
C ALA A 20 12.73 15.86 2.66
N ASP A 21 12.21 15.51 3.84
CA ASP A 21 11.89 14.11 4.12
C ASP A 21 10.87 13.65 3.07
N ASP A 22 11.16 12.56 2.37
CA ASP A 22 10.31 12.04 1.29
C ASP A 22 8.95 11.56 1.82
N TRP A 23 8.76 11.55 3.14
CA TRP A 23 7.55 11.19 3.85
C TRP A 23 6.65 12.38 4.19
N VAL A 24 5.36 12.24 3.88
CA VAL A 24 4.30 13.11 4.37
C VAL A 24 3.36 12.30 5.25
N TYR A 25 3.01 12.85 6.42
CA TYR A 25 2.17 12.16 7.40
C TYR A 25 0.83 12.85 7.59
N LEU A 26 -0.21 12.04 7.67
CA LEU A 26 -1.51 12.37 8.24
C LEU A 26 -1.53 11.88 9.69
N ASP A 27 -2.06 12.67 10.61
CA ASP A 27 -2.20 12.32 12.02
C ASP A 27 -3.44 13.00 12.61
N ASN A 28 -4.34 12.24 13.21
CA ASN A 28 -5.54 12.76 13.87
C ASN A 28 -5.52 12.57 15.40
N GLY A 29 -4.34 12.30 15.98
CA GLY A 29 -4.15 12.03 17.40
C GLY A 29 -4.53 10.60 17.85
N ILE A 30 -5.13 9.79 16.97
CA ILE A 30 -5.47 8.39 17.21
C ILE A 30 -4.58 7.49 16.36
N VAL A 31 -4.61 7.67 15.04
CA VAL A 31 -3.77 6.96 14.08
C VAL A 31 -2.92 7.93 13.27
N ARG A 32 -1.75 7.46 12.86
CA ARG A 32 -0.84 8.16 11.96
C ARG A 32 -0.59 7.32 10.72
N LEU A 33 -0.70 7.95 9.56
CA LEU A 33 -0.47 7.35 8.24
C LEU A 33 0.61 8.14 7.52
N GLY A 34 1.61 7.46 6.96
CA GLY A 34 2.66 8.10 6.18
C GLY A 34 2.69 7.59 4.74
N VAL A 35 2.82 8.53 3.80
CA VAL A 35 3.04 8.25 2.39
C VAL A 35 4.44 8.66 1.95
N HIS A 36 5.02 7.92 1.03
CA HIS A 36 6.33 8.23 0.45
C HIS A 36 6.15 8.94 -0.90
N THR A 37 6.35 10.26 -0.93
CA THR A 37 6.11 11.12 -2.10
C THR A 37 6.97 10.76 -3.30
N ASN A 38 8.23 10.38 -3.07
CA ASN A 38 9.12 9.87 -4.11
C ASN A 38 8.78 8.46 -4.59
N SER A 39 7.86 7.76 -3.94
CA SER A 39 7.31 6.47 -4.41
C SER A 39 5.82 6.63 -4.69
N GLY A 40 5.46 7.60 -5.53
CA GLY A 40 4.08 7.78 -6.00
C GLY A 40 3.05 8.05 -4.89
N ALA A 41 3.48 8.66 -3.79
CA ALA A 41 2.68 8.86 -2.58
C ALA A 41 2.04 7.55 -2.06
N CYS A 42 2.75 6.43 -2.17
CA CYS A 42 2.27 5.15 -1.66
C CYS A 42 2.35 5.08 -0.14
N ILE A 43 1.43 4.34 0.47
CA ILE A 43 1.32 4.23 1.93
C ILE A 43 2.35 3.21 2.43
N GLY A 44 3.28 3.67 3.26
CA GLY A 44 4.33 2.82 3.84
C GLY A 44 4.45 2.93 5.36
N PHE A 45 3.64 3.80 5.98
CA PHE A 45 3.51 3.88 7.42
C PHE A 45 2.05 3.85 7.84
N PHE A 46 1.71 2.99 8.79
CA PHE A 46 0.46 3.07 9.53
C PHE A 46 0.65 2.55 10.95
N GLY A 47 0.19 3.32 11.94
CA GLY A 47 0.37 3.00 13.35
C GLY A 47 -0.45 3.90 14.26
N GLU A 48 -0.40 3.62 15.57
CA GLU A 48 -1.00 4.52 16.56
C GLU A 48 -0.21 5.83 16.59
N SER A 49 -0.92 6.96 16.65
CA SER A 49 -0.30 8.29 16.69
C SER A 49 0.70 8.42 17.84
N ARG A 50 0.31 7.96 19.03
CA ARG A 50 1.11 8.10 20.26
C ARG A 50 2.35 7.21 20.32
N SER A 51 2.28 5.98 19.80
CA SER A 51 3.42 5.05 19.88
C SER A 51 4.45 5.29 18.78
N GLY A 52 4.03 5.85 17.64
CA GLY A 52 4.90 6.06 16.48
C GLY A 52 5.40 4.77 15.83
N ARG A 53 4.92 3.60 16.27
CA ARG A 53 5.32 2.31 15.73
C ARG A 53 4.68 2.10 14.36
N ASN A 54 5.51 1.90 13.34
CA ASN A 54 5.04 1.46 12.03
C ASN A 54 4.66 -0.04 12.05
N LEU A 55 3.45 -0.37 11.60
CA LEU A 55 3.00 -1.75 11.44
C LEU A 55 3.13 -2.28 10.01
N LEU A 56 3.46 -1.42 9.05
CA LEU A 56 3.68 -1.79 7.66
C LEU A 56 5.15 -2.11 7.40
N ASN A 57 5.40 -2.99 6.44
CA ASN A 57 6.71 -3.30 5.89
C ASN A 57 6.83 -2.66 4.49
N HIS A 58 7.88 -1.87 4.26
CA HIS A 58 8.14 -1.21 2.98
C HIS A 58 9.58 -1.44 2.51
N TRP A 59 10.11 -2.66 2.69
CA TRP A 59 11.49 -3.02 2.30
C TRP A 59 11.88 -2.63 0.87
N ASP A 60 10.92 -2.67 -0.06
CA ASP A 60 11.10 -2.35 -1.47
C ASP A 60 9.85 -1.68 -2.07
N GLU A 61 9.96 -1.17 -3.31
CA GLU A 61 8.87 -0.46 -4.01
C GLU A 61 7.59 -1.30 -4.18
N GLY A 62 7.68 -2.63 -4.12
CA GLY A 62 6.53 -3.52 -4.25
C GLY A 62 5.74 -3.69 -2.96
N ARG A 63 6.28 -3.24 -1.81
CA ARG A 63 5.70 -3.53 -0.48
C ARG A 63 4.87 -2.41 0.14
N PHE A 64 4.76 -1.26 -0.50
CA PHE A 64 3.79 -0.26 -0.08
C PHE A 64 2.34 -0.78 -0.25
N VAL A 65 1.42 -0.25 0.56
CA VAL A 65 -0.02 -0.39 0.30
C VAL A 65 -0.37 0.58 -0.84
N GLN A 66 -0.60 0.02 -2.02
CA GLN A 66 -0.60 0.75 -3.29
C GLN A 66 -1.39 0.05 -4.40
N GLN A 67 -1.64 0.75 -5.50
CA GLN A 67 -2.21 0.13 -6.70
C GLN A 67 -1.16 -0.68 -7.48
N SER A 68 -1.54 -1.90 -7.86
CA SER A 68 -0.80 -2.78 -8.77
C SER A 68 -1.80 -3.54 -9.62
N TRP A 69 -1.69 -3.43 -10.95
CA TRP A 69 -2.59 -4.12 -11.87
C TRP A 69 -1.84 -5.11 -12.73
N TYR A 70 -2.53 -6.14 -13.21
CA TYR A 70 -1.97 -7.20 -14.03
C TYR A 70 -2.74 -7.30 -15.34
N GLY A 71 -2.01 -7.32 -16.45
CA GLY A 71 -2.57 -7.55 -17.77
C GLY A 71 -1.91 -8.72 -18.50
N ASN A 72 -1.97 -8.65 -19.82
CA ASN A 72 -1.42 -9.66 -20.72
C ASN A 72 0.12 -9.68 -20.70
N ARG A 73 0.71 -10.78 -21.15
CA ARG A 73 2.14 -10.83 -21.43
C ARG A 73 2.50 -9.80 -22.50
N ASP A 74 3.59 -9.08 -22.28
CA ASP A 74 4.04 -7.98 -23.13
C ASP A 74 5.52 -8.11 -23.55
N GLY A 75 6.13 -9.27 -23.27
CA GLY A 75 7.54 -9.55 -23.57
C GLY A 75 8.51 -8.99 -22.53
N SER A 76 8.04 -8.29 -21.49
CA SER A 76 8.90 -7.82 -20.40
C SER A 76 9.48 -8.97 -19.56
N LEU A 77 10.62 -8.71 -18.92
CA LEU A 77 11.30 -9.69 -18.05
C LEU A 77 11.47 -9.13 -16.64
N TRP A 78 10.95 -9.85 -15.65
CA TRP A 78 11.26 -9.62 -14.23
C TRP A 78 12.30 -10.63 -13.78
N ASN A 79 13.48 -10.15 -13.40
CA ASN A 79 14.62 -10.99 -13.02
C ASN A 79 14.87 -12.15 -14.01
N LYS A 80 14.99 -11.81 -15.30
CA LYS A 80 15.20 -12.74 -16.43
C LYS A 80 14.05 -13.72 -16.71
N LYS A 81 12.93 -13.65 -15.98
CA LYS A 81 11.74 -14.48 -16.23
C LYS A 81 10.67 -13.68 -16.97
N PRO A 82 9.93 -14.30 -17.91
CA PRO A 82 8.79 -13.65 -18.58
C PRO A 82 7.82 -13.04 -17.58
N TRP A 83 7.45 -11.79 -17.82
CA TRP A 83 6.47 -11.06 -17.04
C TRP A 83 5.30 -10.61 -17.89
N LYS A 84 4.42 -9.83 -17.27
CA LYS A 84 3.20 -9.29 -17.86
C LYS A 84 3.16 -7.79 -17.67
N TRP A 85 2.30 -7.16 -18.45
CA TRP A 85 1.95 -5.76 -18.26
C TRP A 85 1.51 -5.54 -16.81
N ASN A 86 2.26 -4.70 -16.09
CA ASN A 86 2.04 -4.53 -14.65
C ASN A 86 2.37 -3.10 -14.19
N PRO A 87 1.42 -2.15 -14.28
CA PRO A 87 1.58 -0.83 -13.69
C PRO A 87 1.55 -0.92 -12.16
N VAL A 88 2.55 -0.30 -11.53
CA VAL A 88 2.71 -0.22 -10.07
C VAL A 88 2.86 1.25 -9.67
N GLN A 89 2.07 1.67 -8.68
CA GLN A 89 1.99 3.07 -8.25
C GLN A 89 3.31 3.61 -7.71
N GLY A 90 4.06 2.84 -6.91
CA GLY A 90 5.26 3.30 -6.23
C GLY A 90 6.50 3.33 -7.12
N GLY A 91 6.66 2.32 -7.97
CA GLY A 91 7.83 2.21 -8.82
C GLY A 91 8.05 0.83 -9.41
N SER A 92 9.29 0.56 -9.80
CA SER A 92 9.70 -0.71 -10.42
C SER A 92 10.55 -1.56 -9.47
N TRP A 93 10.73 -2.85 -9.79
CA TRP A 93 11.59 -3.74 -9.00
C TRP A 93 13.07 -3.31 -8.98
N LYS A 94 13.45 -2.40 -9.89
CA LYS A 94 14.80 -1.82 -9.97
C LYS A 94 14.93 -0.50 -9.20
N GLY A 95 13.89 -0.11 -8.44
CA GLY A 95 13.88 1.13 -7.67
C GLY A 95 13.61 2.39 -8.49
N ALA A 96 13.22 2.27 -9.77
CA ALA A 96 12.81 3.43 -10.54
C ALA A 96 11.48 3.96 -9.98
N LYS A 97 11.38 5.27 -9.75
CA LYS A 97 10.26 5.91 -9.05
C LYS A 97 9.13 6.40 -9.96
N SER A 98 7.87 6.15 -9.65
CA SER A 98 6.75 6.68 -10.43
C SER A 98 6.72 8.21 -10.45
N ARG A 99 6.00 8.80 -11.41
CA ARG A 99 5.95 10.26 -11.56
C ARG A 99 4.73 10.84 -10.86
N LEU A 100 4.95 11.59 -9.80
CA LEU A 100 3.92 12.38 -9.12
C LEU A 100 3.49 13.55 -10.03
N LEU A 101 2.19 13.66 -10.31
CA LEU A 101 1.60 14.72 -11.14
C LEU A 101 0.90 15.77 -10.30
N GLN A 102 0.22 15.35 -9.23
CA GLN A 102 -0.49 16.23 -8.32
C GLN A 102 -0.40 15.64 -6.91
N PHE A 103 -0.25 16.51 -5.92
CA PHE A 103 -0.20 16.14 -4.53
C PHE A 103 -0.76 17.27 -3.67
N HIS A 104 -1.64 16.93 -2.74
CA HIS A 104 -2.13 17.83 -1.71
C HIS A 104 -2.38 17.03 -0.43
N ALA A 105 -2.01 17.60 0.72
CA ALA A 105 -2.26 17.00 2.02
C ALA A 105 -2.63 18.06 3.04
N THR A 106 -3.46 17.66 4.00
CA THR A 106 -3.72 18.35 5.28
C THR A 106 -3.33 17.40 6.41
N ASP A 107 -3.64 17.73 7.67
CA ASP A 107 -3.34 16.82 8.79
C ASP A 107 -4.11 15.50 8.71
N THR A 108 -5.27 15.46 8.03
CA THR A 108 -6.17 14.30 8.05
C THR A 108 -6.63 13.84 6.67
N ASN A 109 -6.29 14.57 5.61
CA ASN A 109 -6.70 14.22 4.24
C ASN A 109 -5.50 14.32 3.28
N LEU A 110 -5.50 13.49 2.25
CA LEU A 110 -4.50 13.52 1.20
C LEU A 110 -5.11 13.17 -0.15
N PHE A 111 -4.62 13.81 -1.20
CA PHE A 111 -4.84 13.41 -2.59
C PHE A 111 -3.49 13.33 -3.32
N ALA A 112 -3.32 12.28 -4.12
CA ALA A 112 -2.21 12.15 -5.05
C ALA A 112 -2.69 11.63 -6.41
N ARG A 113 -2.08 12.14 -7.49
CA ARG A 113 -2.22 11.63 -8.85
C ARG A 113 -0.85 11.31 -9.41
N VAL A 114 -0.67 10.14 -10.00
CA VAL A 114 0.61 9.68 -10.52
C VAL A 114 0.51 9.03 -11.90
N ILE A 115 1.63 9.03 -12.62
CA ILE A 115 1.89 8.06 -13.70
C ILE A 115 2.70 6.92 -13.10
N PRO A 116 2.18 5.68 -13.11
CA PRO A 116 2.89 4.54 -12.55
C PRO A 116 4.04 4.10 -13.44
N ARG A 117 4.86 3.19 -12.91
CA ARG A 117 5.85 2.46 -13.69
C ARG A 117 5.38 1.06 -14.03
N HIS A 118 5.86 0.58 -15.16
CA HIS A 118 5.86 -0.84 -15.43
C HIS A 118 6.81 -1.53 -14.45
N TRP A 119 6.31 -2.51 -13.68
CA TRP A 119 7.10 -3.23 -12.67
C TRP A 119 8.40 -3.77 -13.25
N ALA A 120 8.32 -4.64 -14.26
CA ALA A 120 9.48 -5.31 -14.87
C ALA A 120 10.40 -4.38 -15.69
N ALA A 121 9.84 -3.65 -16.67
CA ALA A 121 10.59 -2.81 -17.59
C ALA A 121 11.11 -1.51 -16.95
N GLY A 122 10.42 -0.99 -15.94
CA GLY A 122 10.75 0.28 -15.28
C GLY A 122 10.40 1.53 -16.07
N THR A 123 9.75 1.39 -17.23
CA THR A 123 9.26 2.51 -18.04
C THR A 123 8.03 3.15 -17.40
N LEU A 124 7.83 4.46 -17.61
CA LEU A 124 6.57 5.11 -17.24
C LEU A 124 5.46 4.64 -18.18
N LEU A 125 4.29 4.34 -17.63
CA LEU A 125 3.11 3.95 -18.39
C LEU A 125 2.18 5.16 -18.55
N THR A 126 2.47 6.02 -19.52
CA THR A 126 1.77 7.31 -19.74
C THR A 126 0.31 7.17 -20.15
N ASN A 127 -0.11 5.97 -20.53
CA ASN A 127 -1.50 5.59 -20.78
C ASN A 127 -2.24 5.13 -19.51
N VAL A 128 -1.61 5.21 -18.33
CA VAL A 128 -2.21 4.90 -17.03
C VAL A 128 -2.09 6.12 -16.12
N ILE A 129 -3.21 6.48 -15.49
CA ILE A 129 -3.24 7.43 -14.38
C ILE A 129 -3.76 6.72 -13.15
N MET A 130 -3.07 6.89 -12.03
CA MET A 130 -3.49 6.37 -10.73
C MET A 130 -3.72 7.54 -9.77
N GLU A 131 -4.88 7.54 -9.12
CA GLU A 131 -5.22 8.49 -8.07
C GLU A 131 -5.43 7.77 -6.74
N SER A 132 -5.05 8.41 -5.65
CA SER A 132 -5.33 7.96 -4.29
C SER A 132 -5.79 9.12 -3.43
N SER A 133 -6.98 9.00 -2.85
CA SER A 133 -7.52 9.89 -1.83
C SER A 133 -7.53 9.18 -0.49
N ILE A 134 -6.99 9.80 0.55
CA ILE A 134 -6.92 9.23 1.90
C ILE A 134 -7.59 10.20 2.87
N LYS A 135 -8.41 9.66 3.77
CA LYS A 135 -8.99 10.38 4.91
C LYS A 135 -8.80 9.59 6.18
N LEU A 136 -8.33 10.24 7.25
CA LEU A 136 -8.34 9.67 8.59
C LEU A 136 -9.67 10.00 9.28
N ASP A 137 -10.44 8.97 9.60
CA ASP A 137 -11.70 9.06 10.34
C ASP A 137 -11.62 8.16 11.59
N GLN A 138 -11.55 8.80 12.76
CA GLN A 138 -11.29 8.11 14.03
C GLN A 138 -10.06 7.18 13.92
N ALA A 139 -10.19 5.90 14.23
CA ALA A 139 -9.11 4.92 14.15
C ALA A 139 -9.00 4.23 12.76
N VAL A 140 -9.61 4.80 11.71
CA VAL A 140 -9.67 4.19 10.37
C VAL A 140 -9.08 5.15 9.34
N ALA A 141 -8.21 4.64 8.47
CA ALA A 141 -7.85 5.30 7.23
C ALA A 141 -8.79 4.78 6.13
N GLU A 142 -9.60 5.67 5.58
CA GLU A 142 -10.39 5.41 4.38
C GLU A 142 -9.58 5.80 3.16
N ILE A 143 -9.42 4.87 2.23
CA ILE A 143 -8.55 5.06 1.06
C ILE A 143 -9.39 4.77 -0.18
N ALA A 144 -9.57 5.76 -1.04
CA ALA A 144 -10.13 5.58 -2.37
C ALA A 144 -8.99 5.56 -3.39
N PHE A 145 -8.92 4.48 -4.16
CA PHE A 145 -8.02 4.33 -5.28
C PHE A 145 -8.82 4.45 -6.57
N ARG A 146 -8.22 5.08 -7.58
CA ARG A 146 -8.74 5.07 -8.94
C ARG A 146 -7.64 4.79 -9.93
N MET A 147 -7.93 3.93 -10.91
CA MET A 147 -7.08 3.71 -12.07
C MET A 147 -7.83 4.04 -13.35
N LYS A 148 -7.22 4.91 -14.17
CA LYS A 148 -7.69 5.23 -15.53
C LYS A 148 -6.69 4.71 -16.54
N TYR A 149 -7.19 4.04 -17.57
CA TYR A 149 -6.41 3.50 -18.67
C TYR A 149 -6.89 4.04 -20.01
N SER A 150 -6.00 4.73 -20.72
CA SER A 150 -6.24 5.30 -22.06
C SER A 150 -5.56 4.51 -23.18
N GLY A 151 -4.96 3.36 -22.87
CA GLY A 151 -4.33 2.49 -23.88
C GLY A 151 -5.36 1.78 -24.77
N GLN A 152 -4.90 1.31 -25.92
CA GLN A 152 -5.74 0.60 -26.90
C GLN A 152 -5.69 -0.93 -26.75
N THR A 153 -4.73 -1.45 -25.98
CA THR A 153 -4.60 -2.89 -25.75
C THR A 153 -5.65 -3.35 -24.75
N ARG A 154 -6.42 -4.37 -25.13
CA ARG A 154 -7.25 -5.11 -24.17
C ARG A 154 -6.38 -6.09 -23.39
N HIS A 155 -6.47 -6.04 -22.07
CA HIS A 155 -5.92 -7.02 -21.16
C HIS A 155 -7.03 -7.93 -20.62
N ASP A 156 -6.74 -9.22 -20.54
CA ASP A 156 -7.73 -10.24 -20.23
C ASP A 156 -8.24 -10.16 -18.79
N HIS A 157 -9.41 -10.74 -18.57
CA HIS A 157 -10.01 -10.87 -17.26
C HIS A 157 -9.13 -11.76 -16.36
N THR A 158 -8.47 -11.15 -15.38
CA THR A 158 -7.53 -11.85 -14.50
C THR A 158 -7.58 -11.33 -13.08
N GLN A 159 -6.88 -12.02 -12.17
CA GLN A 159 -6.75 -11.64 -10.77
C GLN A 159 -6.01 -10.32 -10.63
N GLN A 160 -6.55 -9.47 -9.76
CA GLN A 160 -6.01 -8.18 -9.37
C GLN A 160 -5.94 -8.10 -7.84
N GLU A 161 -4.93 -7.44 -7.32
CA GLU A 161 -4.77 -7.22 -5.87
C GLU A 161 -5.43 -5.89 -5.47
N PHE A 162 -6.24 -5.91 -4.42
CA PHE A 162 -7.08 -4.76 -4.03
C PHE A 162 -6.85 -4.29 -2.58
N PRO A 163 -5.77 -3.55 -2.28
CA PRO A 163 -4.38 -3.80 -2.68
C PRO A 163 -3.74 -4.91 -1.82
N ALA A 164 -2.53 -5.34 -2.19
CA ALA A 164 -1.67 -6.08 -1.27
C ALA A 164 -1.30 -5.25 -0.03
N VAL A 165 -1.12 -5.93 1.10
CA VAL A 165 -0.61 -5.37 2.35
C VAL A 165 0.56 -6.21 2.84
N PHE A 166 1.68 -5.53 3.07
CA PHE A 166 2.86 -6.09 3.70
C PHE A 166 2.96 -5.53 5.12
N VAL A 167 2.83 -6.42 6.09
CA VAL A 167 2.82 -6.12 7.52
C VAL A 167 4.16 -6.51 8.13
N ASP A 168 4.59 -5.76 9.15
CA ASP A 168 5.71 -6.11 10.02
C ASP A 168 5.64 -7.59 10.42
N ALA A 169 6.73 -8.34 10.20
CA ALA A 169 6.81 -9.77 10.50
C ALA A 169 6.56 -10.11 11.97
N ALA A 170 6.62 -9.15 12.89
CA ALA A 170 6.22 -9.32 14.29
C ALA A 170 4.72 -9.69 14.44
N LEU A 171 3.85 -9.29 13.50
CA LEU A 171 2.44 -9.65 13.48
C LEU A 171 2.26 -10.94 12.68
N LYS A 172 2.29 -12.08 13.38
CA LYS A 172 2.47 -13.40 12.77
C LYS A 172 1.18 -14.12 12.36
N ARG A 173 0.06 -13.79 12.99
CA ARG A 173 -1.18 -14.57 12.89
C ARG A 173 -2.17 -13.87 11.98
N LEU A 174 -2.48 -14.50 10.85
CA LEU A 174 -3.55 -14.07 9.95
C LEU A 174 -4.90 -14.43 10.56
N VAL A 175 -5.84 -13.48 10.51
CA VAL A 175 -7.20 -13.58 11.04
C VAL A 175 -8.18 -13.09 10.00
N TYR A 176 -9.26 -13.84 9.77
CA TYR A 176 -10.32 -13.52 8.81
C TYR A 176 -11.56 -14.35 9.13
N TYR A 177 -12.69 -14.02 8.51
CA TYR A 177 -13.94 -14.78 8.66
C TYR A 177 -14.30 -15.48 7.34
N ARG A 178 -14.66 -16.77 7.42
CA ARG A 178 -15.15 -17.58 6.29
C ARG A 178 -16.33 -18.49 6.69
N GLY A 179 -17.06 -18.10 7.73
CA GLY A 179 -18.28 -18.79 8.13
C GLY A 179 -19.47 -18.43 7.24
N ASP A 180 -20.57 -19.15 7.40
CA ASP A 180 -21.80 -19.01 6.60
C ASP A 180 -22.68 -17.80 7.00
N ARG A 181 -22.36 -17.13 8.12
CA ARG A 181 -23.13 -15.99 8.66
C ARG A 181 -22.24 -14.75 8.80
N PRO A 182 -21.88 -14.07 7.70
CA PRO A 182 -21.03 -12.89 7.76
C PRO A 182 -21.66 -11.80 8.63
N TRP A 183 -20.81 -11.09 9.36
CA TRP A 183 -21.12 -10.01 10.28
C TRP A 183 -22.00 -10.42 11.47
N SER A 184 -22.08 -11.71 11.79
CA SER A 184 -22.83 -12.24 12.94
C SER A 184 -22.00 -12.34 14.23
N ASN A 185 -20.78 -11.82 14.24
CA ASN A 185 -19.79 -12.04 15.30
C ASN A 185 -19.43 -13.53 15.55
N GLY A 186 -19.63 -14.39 14.55
CA GLY A 186 -19.19 -15.80 14.63
C GLY A 186 -17.66 -15.94 14.75
N PRO A 187 -17.15 -17.12 15.15
CA PRO A 187 -15.72 -17.32 15.36
C PRO A 187 -14.90 -17.06 14.09
N VAL A 188 -13.79 -16.35 14.25
CA VAL A 188 -12.84 -16.07 13.16
C VAL A 188 -11.89 -17.25 12.94
N HIS A 189 -11.42 -17.41 11.71
CA HIS A 189 -10.32 -18.30 11.39
C HIS A 189 -8.99 -17.63 11.74
N LYS A 190 -8.09 -18.40 12.34
CA LYS A 190 -6.75 -17.94 12.71
C LYS A 190 -5.72 -18.94 12.20
N ARG A 191 -4.64 -18.45 11.59
CA ARG A 191 -3.50 -19.29 11.17
C ARG A 191 -2.21 -18.49 11.13
N ILE A 192 -1.08 -19.18 11.16
CA ILE A 192 0.21 -18.60 10.79
C ILE A 192 0.52 -19.12 9.39
N PRO A 193 0.47 -18.28 8.34
CA PRO A 193 0.81 -18.72 7.00
C PRO A 193 2.29 -19.11 6.88
N GLY A 194 2.56 -20.00 5.92
CA GLY A 194 3.91 -20.39 5.53
C GLY A 194 4.34 -19.75 4.21
N TRP A 195 5.38 -20.33 3.61
CA TRP A 195 5.84 -20.07 2.25
C TRP A 195 5.68 -21.35 1.41
N PRO A 196 5.35 -21.30 0.11
CA PRO A 196 5.05 -20.11 -0.71
C PRO A 196 3.60 -19.61 -0.52
N ASN A 197 3.12 -18.81 -1.48
CA ASN A 197 1.79 -18.20 -1.48
C ASN A 197 0.66 -19.22 -1.31
N GLN A 198 -0.28 -18.90 -0.41
CA GLN A 198 -1.49 -19.67 -0.11
C GLN A 198 -2.71 -18.84 -0.45
N SER A 199 -3.90 -19.44 -0.49
CA SER A 199 -5.16 -18.74 -0.73
C SER A 199 -6.31 -19.27 0.12
N ASP A 200 -7.33 -18.45 0.31
CA ASP A 200 -8.61 -18.82 0.92
C ASP A 200 -9.74 -17.91 0.41
N GLN A 201 -10.98 -18.27 0.73
CA GLN A 201 -12.20 -17.56 0.33
C GLN A 201 -12.94 -17.03 1.58
N PRO A 202 -12.62 -15.80 2.03
CA PRO A 202 -13.32 -15.21 3.16
C PRO A 202 -14.73 -14.78 2.77
N THR A 203 -15.67 -14.91 3.71
CA THR A 203 -17.08 -14.49 3.54
C THR A 203 -17.33 -13.07 4.07
N GLU A 204 -16.35 -12.50 4.78
CA GLU A 204 -16.24 -11.07 5.04
C GLU A 204 -15.02 -10.52 4.30
N PRO A 205 -15.11 -9.37 3.60
CA PRO A 205 -14.07 -8.86 2.72
C PRO A 205 -12.90 -8.19 3.47
N TRP A 206 -12.47 -8.76 4.60
CA TRP A 206 -11.34 -8.27 5.40
C TRP A 206 -10.46 -9.41 5.90
N ALA A 207 -9.20 -9.07 6.17
CA ALA A 207 -8.29 -9.88 6.94
C ALA A 207 -7.37 -8.97 7.79
N ALA A 208 -6.76 -9.55 8.83
CA ALA A 208 -5.85 -8.86 9.72
C ALA A 208 -4.65 -9.73 10.08
N TYR A 209 -3.51 -9.10 10.30
CA TYR A 209 -2.36 -9.73 10.98
C TYR A 209 -2.25 -9.19 12.39
N VAL A 210 -2.18 -10.11 13.36
CA VAL A 210 -2.16 -9.78 14.79
C VAL A 210 -1.00 -10.45 15.54
N ASN A 211 -0.66 -9.86 16.68
CA ASN A 211 0.26 -10.42 17.66
C ASN A 211 -0.42 -11.51 18.52
N ASP A 212 0.28 -11.98 19.56
CA ASP A 212 -0.26 -13.00 20.48
C ASP A 212 -1.37 -12.48 21.41
N ASN A 213 -1.53 -11.16 21.52
CA ASN A 213 -2.61 -10.51 22.27
C ASN A 213 -3.85 -10.22 21.39
N ASN A 214 -3.94 -10.79 20.19
CA ASN A 214 -5.00 -10.50 19.20
C ASN A 214 -5.10 -9.02 18.79
N TRP A 215 -4.02 -8.26 18.91
CA TRP A 215 -3.95 -6.87 18.46
C TRP A 215 -3.08 -6.75 17.23
N GLY A 216 -3.48 -5.91 16.27
CA GLY A 216 -2.68 -5.68 15.07
C GLY A 216 -3.34 -4.75 14.07
N ILE A 217 -3.17 -5.07 12.78
CA ILE A 217 -3.61 -4.25 11.65
C ILE A 217 -4.48 -5.09 10.71
N GLY A 218 -5.57 -4.50 10.24
CA GLY A 218 -6.46 -5.10 9.27
C GLY A 218 -6.70 -4.21 8.06
N LEU A 219 -7.01 -4.84 6.92
CA LEU A 219 -7.53 -4.16 5.73
C LEU A 219 -8.85 -4.81 5.29
N MET A 220 -9.85 -3.98 5.02
CA MET A 220 -11.09 -4.36 4.34
C MET A 220 -11.08 -3.84 2.91
N SER A 221 -11.44 -4.70 1.97
CA SER A 221 -11.58 -4.38 0.55
C SER A 221 -12.92 -4.91 0.02
N PRO A 222 -14.00 -4.12 0.13
CA PRO A 222 -15.33 -4.52 -0.30
C PRO A 222 -15.35 -5.11 -1.72
N GLY A 223 -16.13 -6.18 -1.92
CA GLY A 223 -16.21 -6.93 -3.17
C GLY A 223 -15.16 -8.03 -3.33
N SER A 224 -14.12 -8.07 -2.50
CA SER A 224 -13.13 -9.15 -2.53
C SER A 224 -13.66 -10.41 -1.85
N THR A 225 -13.77 -11.50 -2.60
CA THR A 225 -14.26 -12.81 -2.13
C THR A 225 -13.16 -13.86 -2.01
N HIS A 226 -11.94 -13.49 -2.40
CA HIS A 226 -10.76 -14.32 -2.35
C HIS A 226 -9.61 -13.51 -1.75
N MET A 227 -8.64 -14.21 -1.19
CA MET A 227 -7.37 -13.60 -0.82
C MET A 227 -6.21 -14.55 -1.07
N THR A 228 -5.04 -13.98 -1.30
CA THR A 228 -3.76 -14.69 -1.22
C THR A 228 -2.96 -14.21 -0.04
N PHE A 229 -2.14 -15.06 0.55
CA PHE A 229 -1.34 -14.72 1.73
C PHE A 229 -0.12 -15.63 1.88
N TYR A 230 0.93 -15.09 2.48
CA TYR A 230 2.14 -15.82 2.85
C TYR A 230 2.87 -15.11 3.98
N ARG A 231 3.89 -15.77 4.53
CA ARG A 231 4.92 -15.13 5.34
C ARG A 231 6.30 -15.42 4.80
N PHE A 232 7.14 -14.39 4.79
CA PHE A 232 8.55 -14.51 4.43
C PHE A 232 9.41 -14.28 5.67
N GLY A 233 10.32 -15.21 5.93
CA GLY A 233 11.24 -15.10 7.08
C GLY A 233 12.32 -14.04 6.85
N GLY A 234 12.76 -13.39 7.93
CA GLY A 234 13.77 -12.35 7.89
C GLY A 234 13.63 -11.39 9.08
N PRO A 235 14.49 -10.36 9.17
CA PRO A 235 14.36 -9.32 10.19
C PRO A 235 13.00 -8.62 10.10
N SER A 236 12.41 -8.32 11.25
CA SER A 236 11.15 -7.57 11.40
C SER A 236 11.35 -6.05 11.24
N GLY A 237 10.25 -5.31 11.27
CA GLY A 237 10.25 -3.84 11.15
C GLY A 237 10.02 -3.34 9.72
N SER A 238 9.87 -2.02 9.59
CA SER A 238 9.46 -1.38 8.33
C SER A 238 10.48 -1.56 7.20
N GLY A 239 11.76 -1.51 7.55
CA GLY A 239 12.89 -1.80 6.66
C GLY A 239 13.51 -3.18 6.92
N GLY A 240 12.74 -4.16 7.42
CA GLY A 240 13.20 -5.55 7.54
C GLY A 240 12.81 -6.38 6.32
N SER A 241 13.59 -7.40 5.95
CA SER A 241 13.25 -8.24 4.78
C SER A 241 12.09 -9.21 5.05
N GLY A 242 11.85 -9.55 6.33
CA GLY A 242 10.74 -10.40 6.75
C GLY A 242 9.40 -9.66 6.68
N CYS A 243 8.33 -10.36 6.29
CA CYS A 243 7.00 -9.78 6.23
C CYS A 243 5.87 -10.79 6.43
N SER A 244 4.73 -10.27 6.85
CA SER A 244 3.43 -10.95 6.83
C SER A 244 2.59 -10.33 5.72
N TYR A 245 2.24 -11.09 4.68
CA TYR A 245 1.57 -10.59 3.49
C TYR A 245 0.16 -11.15 3.37
N PHE A 246 -0.77 -10.32 2.91
CA PHE A 246 -1.98 -10.76 2.24
C PHE A 246 -2.42 -9.77 1.16
N ALA A 247 -3.20 -10.23 0.20
CA ALA A 247 -3.87 -9.40 -0.78
C ALA A 247 -5.31 -9.88 -0.98
N PRO A 248 -6.32 -9.01 -0.80
CA PRO A 248 -7.67 -9.27 -1.31
C PRO A 248 -7.65 -9.34 -2.83
N ILE A 249 -8.39 -10.28 -3.40
CA ILE A 249 -8.40 -10.54 -4.84
C ILE A 249 -9.78 -10.26 -5.42
N GLN A 250 -9.77 -9.53 -6.54
CA GLN A 250 -10.89 -9.37 -7.46
C GLN A 250 -10.45 -9.73 -8.88
N TRP A 251 -11.41 -9.90 -9.79
CA TRP A 251 -11.11 -10.16 -11.19
C TRP A 251 -11.64 -9.03 -12.06
N HIS A 252 -10.76 -8.49 -12.89
CA HIS A 252 -11.09 -7.41 -13.81
C HIS A 252 -10.36 -7.63 -15.13
N ALA A 253 -11.03 -7.30 -16.23
CA ALA A 253 -10.39 -7.06 -17.51
C ALA A 253 -10.10 -5.57 -17.63
N ILE A 254 -8.95 -5.20 -18.20
CA ILE A 254 -8.57 -3.81 -18.42
C ILE A 254 -8.69 -3.54 -19.91
N THR A 255 -9.70 -2.75 -20.28
CA THR A 255 -10.06 -2.46 -21.69
C THR A 255 -9.84 -0.98 -22.00
N PRO A 256 -9.77 -0.57 -23.28
CA PRO A 256 -9.67 0.84 -23.63
C PRO A 256 -10.77 1.67 -22.97
N GLY A 257 -10.37 2.74 -22.26
CA GLY A 257 -11.30 3.58 -21.50
C GLY A 257 -11.63 3.06 -20.09
N PHE A 258 -10.97 1.99 -19.62
CA PHE A 258 -11.14 1.49 -18.26
C PHE A 258 -10.90 2.60 -17.23
N ASP A 259 -11.86 2.77 -16.33
CA ASP A 259 -11.87 3.77 -15.26
C ASP A 259 -12.57 3.13 -14.06
N LEU A 260 -11.78 2.71 -13.08
CA LEU A 260 -12.30 2.03 -11.89
C LEU A 260 -11.85 2.77 -10.64
N THR A 261 -12.84 3.20 -9.84
CA THR A 261 -12.65 3.67 -8.47
C THR A 261 -13.09 2.57 -7.52
N TYR A 262 -12.27 2.29 -6.51
CA TYR A 262 -12.59 1.37 -5.42
C TYR A 262 -12.09 1.93 -4.10
N ARG A 263 -12.69 1.47 -3.00
CA ARG A 263 -12.35 1.93 -1.66
C ARG A 263 -11.85 0.77 -0.81
N VAL A 264 -10.88 1.04 0.04
CA VAL A 264 -10.41 0.14 1.08
C VAL A 264 -10.31 0.87 2.40
N TYR A 265 -10.25 0.10 3.48
CA TYR A 265 -10.17 0.63 4.84
C TYR A 265 -9.03 -0.05 5.58
N LEU A 266 -8.18 0.75 6.22
CA LEU A 266 -7.08 0.28 7.05
C LEU A 266 -7.34 0.71 8.50
N THR A 267 -7.20 -0.20 9.46
CA THR A 267 -7.39 0.12 10.89
C THR A 267 -6.50 -0.77 11.75
N ILE A 268 -6.30 -0.35 13.00
CA ILE A 268 -5.49 -1.03 14.01
C ILE A 268 -6.30 -1.25 15.29
N GLY A 269 -6.11 -2.37 15.96
CA GLY A 269 -6.86 -2.66 17.19
C GLY A 269 -6.89 -4.15 17.51
N THR A 270 -7.76 -4.53 18.43
CA THR A 270 -8.09 -5.94 18.63
C THR A 270 -8.85 -6.49 17.41
N VAL A 271 -8.88 -7.81 17.25
CA VAL A 271 -9.66 -8.47 16.19
C VAL A 271 -11.12 -8.03 16.21
N GLU A 272 -11.70 -7.90 17.39
CA GLU A 272 -13.10 -7.49 17.60
C GLU A 272 -13.32 -6.03 17.16
N GLU A 273 -12.42 -5.11 17.55
CA GLU A 273 -12.47 -3.71 17.15
C GLU A 273 -12.30 -3.53 15.64
N ILE A 274 -11.35 -4.24 15.03
CA ILE A 274 -11.09 -4.21 13.59
C ILE A 274 -12.36 -4.64 12.84
N ARG A 275 -12.92 -5.80 13.20
CA ARG A 275 -14.11 -6.35 12.54
C ARG A 275 -15.31 -5.42 12.70
N GLU A 276 -15.51 -4.84 13.87
CA GLU A 276 -16.63 -3.92 14.11
C GLU A 276 -16.51 -2.62 13.30
N ARG A 277 -15.31 -2.02 13.24
CA ARG A 277 -15.06 -0.81 12.42
C ARG A 277 -15.27 -1.06 10.93
N PHE A 278 -14.96 -2.26 10.47
CA PHE A 278 -15.24 -2.69 9.09
C PHE A 278 -16.72 -2.95 8.85
N ARG A 279 -17.41 -3.60 9.81
CA ARG A 279 -18.86 -3.85 9.73
C ARG A 279 -19.62 -2.55 9.52
N THR A 280 -19.29 -1.49 10.27
CA THR A 280 -19.97 -0.18 10.16
C THR A 280 -19.70 0.55 8.84
N ARG A 281 -18.64 0.17 8.11
CA ARG A 281 -18.21 0.82 6.85
C ARG A 281 -18.50 0.02 5.58
N ARG A 282 -18.98 -1.23 5.70
CA ARG A 282 -19.12 -2.19 4.60
C ARG A 282 -19.98 -1.72 3.41
N ASN A 283 -20.89 -0.77 3.63
CA ASN A 283 -21.85 -0.30 2.61
C ASN A 283 -21.74 1.22 2.36
N LEU A 284 -20.63 1.87 2.75
CA LEU A 284 -20.48 3.30 2.48
C LEU A 284 -20.30 3.54 0.98
N PRO A 285 -20.91 4.61 0.42
CA PRO A 285 -20.72 4.97 -0.98
C PRO A 285 -19.26 5.36 -1.25
N LEU A 286 -18.85 5.30 -2.52
CA LEU A 286 -17.60 5.93 -2.95
C LEU A 286 -17.68 7.45 -2.70
N PRO A 287 -16.56 8.11 -2.37
CA PRO A 287 -16.57 9.55 -2.23
C PRO A 287 -16.76 10.15 -3.64
N GLU A 288 -17.49 11.25 -3.73
CA GLU A 288 -17.63 12.02 -4.97
C GLU A 288 -16.28 12.57 -5.46
#